data_AF-A0A5N6KZ17-F1
#
_entry.id   AF-A0A5N6KZ17-F1
#
_cell.length_a   1.000
_cell.length_b   1.000
_cell.length_c   1.000
_cell.angle_alpha   90.00
_cell.angle_beta   90.00
_cell.angle_gamma   90.00
#
_symmetry.space_group_name_H-M   'P 1'
#
loop_
_entity.id
_entity.type
_entity.pdbx_description
1 polymer ?
#
loop_
_entity_poly.entity_id
_entity_poly.type
_entity_poly.pdbx_seq_one_letter_code
_entity_poly.pdbx_strand_id
1 'polypeptide(L)'
;MHILLTNDDGPPNAESSPNVLSFARALRAPPFNHTVSVVLPSTQRSWIGKAHLLPASKLPLAHQQQPSTRPANENVTDHVTPTYYDPETGTAHPSPPEDPNKDYWVLVPGTPATCVQLGLFHHSLLFPITSTAPGSLEHTKDTPIDFVVSGPNHGRNTTAAFALSSGTLGGALEAAVVGVRSIAVSFAFFNRDEIPLLVDEACDHSARIVTKLMTDWDANQQRAKKEGIALPDVYSVNVPLTAGLTEKPIRWTWMLDNKWQGGSLYKILPHEPTALEEAIKNDAEDAGSKAEKSSQSAGESGKLPPTAELRDEYHTTAGQF
;
A
#
# COMPACT_ATOMS: atom_id res chain seq x y z
N MET A 1 -14.42 -21.14 0.58
CA MET A 1 -14.82 -19.80 1.07
C MET A 1 -14.55 -18.80 -0.04
N HIS A 2 -15.19 -17.63 0.00
CA HIS A 2 -14.95 -16.55 -0.95
C HIS A 2 -13.97 -15.53 -0.37
N ILE A 3 -12.81 -15.43 -1.02
CA ILE A 3 -11.70 -14.57 -0.64
C ILE A 3 -11.67 -13.36 -1.59
N LEU A 4 -11.60 -12.17 -1.02
CA LEU A 4 -11.10 -10.99 -1.72
C LEU A 4 -9.58 -10.93 -1.52
N LEU A 5 -8.82 -11.03 -2.61
CA LEU A 5 -7.36 -10.94 -2.61
C LEU A 5 -6.91 -9.55 -3.05
N THR A 6 -6.02 -8.94 -2.26
CA THR A 6 -5.33 -7.69 -2.61
C THR A 6 -3.82 -7.80 -2.32
N ASN A 7 -3.03 -6.78 -2.68
CA ASN A 7 -1.63 -6.64 -2.29
C ASN A 7 -1.21 -5.16 -2.32
N ASP A 8 0.05 -4.87 -1.95
CA ASP A 8 0.69 -3.56 -2.14
C ASP A 8 1.79 -3.54 -3.21
N ASP A 9 2.08 -4.66 -3.86
CA ASP A 9 3.08 -4.76 -4.92
C ASP A 9 2.54 -4.38 -6.32
N GLY A 10 1.21 -4.39 -6.49
CA GLY A 10 0.52 -4.14 -7.74
C GLY A 10 0.29 -5.40 -8.60
N PRO A 11 -0.05 -5.26 -9.89
CA PRO A 11 -0.32 -6.40 -10.77
C PRO A 11 0.92 -7.28 -10.96
N PRO A 12 0.74 -8.57 -11.33
CA PRO A 12 1.83 -9.51 -11.56
C PRO A 12 2.92 -8.94 -12.47
N ASN A 13 4.16 -8.95 -11.97
CA ASN A 13 5.33 -8.62 -12.77
C ASN A 13 6.59 -9.19 -12.08
N ALA A 14 7.65 -9.40 -12.84
CA ALA A 14 8.85 -10.06 -12.32
C ALA A 14 9.63 -9.24 -11.28
N GLU A 15 9.46 -7.91 -11.27
CA GLU A 15 10.28 -7.00 -10.48
C GLU A 15 9.68 -6.75 -9.08
N SER A 16 8.44 -6.27 -9.03
CA SER A 16 7.77 -5.86 -7.79
C SER A 16 6.77 -6.89 -7.27
N SER A 17 6.07 -7.60 -8.16
CA SER A 17 4.92 -8.46 -7.79
C SER A 17 5.03 -9.88 -8.35
N PRO A 18 6.11 -10.63 -8.04
CA PRO A 18 6.31 -11.95 -8.63
C PRO A 18 5.42 -13.04 -8.02
N ASN A 19 4.80 -12.79 -6.86
CA ASN A 19 4.20 -13.86 -6.04
C ASN A 19 2.67 -13.98 -6.17
N VAL A 20 1.97 -12.87 -6.44
CA VAL A 20 0.50 -12.80 -6.30
C VAL A 20 -0.23 -13.73 -7.28
N LEU A 21 0.32 -13.96 -8.48
CA LEU A 21 -0.24 -14.88 -9.47
C LEU A 21 -0.18 -16.34 -9.00
N SER A 22 0.99 -16.82 -8.59
CA SER A 22 1.12 -18.18 -8.03
C SER A 22 0.26 -18.36 -6.79
N PHE A 23 0.15 -17.33 -5.95
CA PHE A 23 -0.66 -17.42 -4.73
C PHE A 23 -2.16 -17.50 -4.99
N ALA A 24 -2.68 -16.67 -5.91
CA ALA A 24 -4.08 -16.73 -6.32
C ALA A 24 -4.41 -18.12 -6.91
N ARG A 25 -3.51 -18.69 -7.71
CA ARG A 25 -3.63 -20.04 -8.25
C ARG A 25 -3.63 -21.10 -7.14
N ALA A 26 -2.72 -21.01 -6.18
CA ALA A 26 -2.65 -21.93 -5.04
C ALA A 26 -3.94 -21.92 -4.22
N LEU A 27 -4.49 -20.74 -3.89
CA LEU A 27 -5.76 -20.64 -3.15
C LEU A 27 -6.95 -21.31 -3.89
N ARG A 28 -6.97 -21.23 -5.22
CA ARG A 28 -8.02 -21.81 -6.07
C ARG A 28 -7.84 -23.31 -6.30
N ALA A 29 -6.60 -23.80 -6.34
CA ALA A 29 -6.30 -25.19 -6.66
C ALA A 29 -6.75 -26.16 -5.55
N PRO A 30 -7.02 -27.44 -5.88
CA PRO A 30 -7.18 -28.49 -4.88
C PRO A 30 -5.90 -28.63 -4.02
N PRO A 31 -6.04 -28.89 -2.71
CA PRO A 31 -7.27 -29.22 -2.00
C PRO A 31 -8.04 -28.00 -1.47
N PHE A 32 -7.54 -26.78 -1.65
CA PHE A 32 -8.08 -25.59 -0.99
C PHE A 32 -9.40 -25.13 -1.59
N ASN A 33 -9.52 -25.14 -2.92
CA ASN A 33 -10.77 -24.86 -3.64
C ASN A 33 -11.48 -23.60 -3.13
N HIS A 34 -10.74 -22.50 -2.94
CA HIS A 34 -11.36 -21.23 -2.59
C HIS A 34 -11.81 -20.48 -3.84
N THR A 35 -12.91 -19.77 -3.70
CA THR A 35 -13.28 -18.73 -4.64
C THR A 35 -12.41 -17.51 -4.37
N VAL A 36 -11.78 -16.94 -5.40
CA VAL A 36 -10.88 -15.78 -5.24
C VAL A 36 -11.24 -14.67 -6.23
N SER A 37 -11.75 -13.56 -5.72
CA SER A 37 -11.89 -12.29 -6.44
C SER A 37 -10.64 -11.43 -6.17
N VAL A 38 -10.02 -10.88 -7.22
CA VAL A 38 -8.74 -10.16 -7.08
C VAL A 38 -8.92 -8.68 -7.40
N VAL A 39 -8.59 -7.80 -6.44
CA VAL A 39 -8.61 -6.35 -6.60
C VAL A 39 -7.26 -5.78 -6.12
N LEU A 40 -6.45 -5.27 -7.04
CA LEU A 40 -5.10 -4.79 -6.76
C LEU A 40 -4.94 -3.30 -7.04
N PRO A 41 -4.00 -2.62 -6.36
CA PRO A 41 -3.51 -1.34 -6.83
C PRO A 41 -2.95 -1.47 -8.26
N SER A 42 -3.19 -0.48 -9.11
CA SER A 42 -2.66 -0.47 -10.49
C SER A 42 -1.16 -0.21 -10.57
N THR A 43 -0.55 0.21 -9.46
CA THR A 43 0.88 0.52 -9.32
C THR A 43 1.37 0.06 -7.95
N GLN A 44 2.68 -0.10 -7.79
CA GLN A 44 3.29 -0.46 -6.51
C GLN A 44 3.00 0.60 -5.43
N ARG A 45 2.66 0.13 -4.22
CA ARG A 45 2.26 0.90 -3.03
C ARG A 45 2.94 0.41 -1.74
N SER A 46 4.16 -0.11 -1.82
CA SER A 46 4.93 -0.48 -0.63
C SER A 46 5.13 0.74 0.30
N TRP A 47 5.25 0.51 1.60
CA TRP A 47 5.46 1.56 2.62
C TRP A 47 4.28 2.52 2.86
N ILE A 48 3.09 2.24 2.31
CA ILE A 48 1.93 3.13 2.39
C ILE A 48 1.10 2.98 3.68
N GLY A 49 1.36 1.96 4.50
CA GLY A 49 0.54 1.63 5.66
C GLY A 49 -0.94 1.42 5.30
N LYS A 50 -1.85 1.90 6.16
CA LYS A 50 -3.33 1.85 5.95
C LYS A 50 -3.90 3.13 5.31
N ALA A 51 -3.11 3.85 4.51
CA ALA A 51 -3.55 5.13 3.95
C ALA A 51 -4.59 4.96 2.83
N HIS A 52 -5.41 5.99 2.64
CA HIS A 52 -6.23 6.20 1.44
C HIS A 52 -5.67 7.40 0.68
N LEU A 53 -5.57 7.31 -0.64
CA LEU A 53 -5.13 8.44 -1.46
C LEU A 53 -6.33 9.30 -1.80
N LEU A 54 -6.26 10.58 -1.45
CA LEU A 54 -7.21 11.59 -1.94
C LEU A 54 -6.78 12.04 -3.35
N PRO A 55 -7.70 12.20 -4.30
CA PRO A 55 -7.37 12.74 -5.61
C PRO A 55 -6.69 14.12 -5.49
N ALA A 56 -5.65 14.34 -6.30
CA ALA A 56 -4.85 15.57 -6.29
C ALA A 56 -5.68 16.85 -6.58
N SER A 57 -6.88 16.71 -7.12
CA SER A 57 -7.81 17.82 -7.38
C SER A 57 -8.39 18.49 -6.13
N LYS A 58 -8.01 18.06 -4.92
CA LYS A 58 -8.54 18.55 -3.64
C LYS A 58 -7.56 19.28 -2.73
N LEU A 59 -6.35 19.63 -3.17
CA LEU A 59 -5.49 20.54 -2.41
C LEU A 59 -5.80 21.99 -2.83
N PRO A 60 -6.50 22.80 -2.02
CA PRO A 60 -6.49 24.22 -2.25
C PRO A 60 -5.07 24.70 -1.97
N LEU A 61 -4.34 25.02 -3.03
CA LEU A 61 -3.16 25.89 -2.91
C LEU A 61 -3.61 27.13 -2.13
N ALA A 62 -3.05 27.30 -0.94
CA ALA A 62 -3.16 28.53 -0.19
C ALA A 62 -2.76 29.68 -1.13
N HIS A 63 -3.55 30.77 -1.08
CA HIS A 63 -3.40 32.03 -1.83
C HIS A 63 -4.20 32.22 -3.14
N GLN A 64 -5.46 31.76 -3.19
CA GLN A 64 -6.47 32.50 -3.97
C GLN A 64 -7.59 33.01 -3.07
N GLN A 65 -7.40 34.23 -2.56
CA GLN A 65 -8.53 35.05 -2.14
C GLN A 65 -9.34 35.43 -3.37
N GLN A 66 -10.46 34.77 -3.62
CA GLN A 66 -11.67 35.41 -4.15
C GLN A 66 -12.94 34.68 -3.66
N PRO A 67 -13.94 35.40 -3.14
CA PRO A 67 -15.23 34.82 -2.80
C PRO A 67 -16.14 34.87 -4.02
N SER A 68 -16.33 33.76 -4.71
CA SER A 68 -17.39 33.67 -5.73
C SER A 68 -18.02 32.28 -5.78
N THR A 69 -19.23 32.21 -5.20
CA THR A 69 -20.38 31.40 -5.65
C THR A 69 -20.05 30.00 -6.19
N ARG A 70 -19.93 29.01 -5.29
CA ARG A 70 -19.98 27.60 -5.67
C ARG A 70 -21.42 27.08 -5.49
N PRO A 71 -22.08 26.51 -6.51
CA PRO A 71 -23.41 25.92 -6.36
C PRO A 71 -23.32 24.67 -5.47
N ALA A 72 -24.28 24.54 -4.55
CA ALA A 72 -24.31 23.55 -3.48
C ALA A 72 -24.81 22.17 -3.93
N ASN A 73 -24.34 21.62 -5.06
CA ASN A 73 -24.89 20.38 -5.62
C ASN A 73 -23.87 19.43 -6.27
N GLU A 74 -22.55 19.61 -6.06
CA GLU A 74 -21.59 18.56 -6.42
C GLU A 74 -21.46 17.59 -5.23
N ASN A 75 -22.21 16.50 -5.28
CA ASN A 75 -21.83 15.29 -4.54
C ASN A 75 -20.49 14.83 -5.13
N VAL A 76 -19.38 15.30 -4.56
CA VAL A 76 -18.03 14.91 -4.97
C VAL A 76 -17.77 13.49 -4.46
N THR A 77 -18.36 12.50 -5.14
CA THR A 77 -17.86 11.13 -5.07
C THR A 77 -16.56 11.10 -5.87
N ASP A 78 -15.45 10.84 -5.18
CA ASP A 78 -14.16 10.62 -5.83
C ASP A 78 -14.30 9.40 -6.75
N HIS A 79 -14.49 9.63 -8.05
CA HIS A 79 -14.69 8.56 -9.01
C HIS A 79 -13.37 7.81 -9.22
N VAL A 80 -13.35 6.55 -8.80
CA VAL A 80 -12.25 5.64 -9.07
C VAL A 80 -12.63 4.79 -10.28
N THR A 81 -11.90 4.93 -11.39
CA THR A 81 -12.12 4.13 -12.60
C THR A 81 -11.24 2.88 -12.56
N PRO A 82 -11.82 1.68 -12.45
CA PRO A 82 -11.05 0.44 -12.48
C PRO A 82 -10.61 0.10 -13.91
N THR A 83 -9.55 -0.71 -14.02
CA THR A 83 -9.21 -1.45 -15.25
C THR A 83 -9.22 -2.95 -14.99
N TYR A 84 -9.35 -3.75 -16.03
CA TYR A 84 -9.55 -5.19 -15.97
C TYR A 84 -8.33 -5.89 -16.56
N TYR A 85 -7.57 -6.57 -15.69
CA TYR A 85 -6.31 -7.21 -16.00
C TYR A 85 -6.49 -8.69 -16.28
N ASP A 86 -5.91 -9.15 -17.38
CA ASP A 86 -5.85 -10.55 -17.76
C ASP A 86 -4.57 -11.18 -17.17
N PRO A 87 -4.69 -12.11 -16.20
CA PRO A 87 -3.53 -12.73 -15.56
C PRO A 87 -2.77 -13.72 -16.44
N GLU A 88 -3.33 -14.15 -17.58
CA GLU A 88 -2.66 -15.05 -18.52
C GLU A 88 -1.83 -14.28 -19.54
N THR A 89 -2.36 -13.17 -20.06
CA THR A 89 -1.68 -12.36 -21.10
C THR A 89 -0.88 -11.19 -20.53
N GLY A 90 -1.19 -10.74 -19.31
CA GLY A 90 -0.61 -9.55 -18.70
C GLY A 90 -1.19 -8.22 -19.22
N THR A 91 -2.32 -8.24 -19.92
CA THR A 91 -2.91 -7.02 -20.52
C THR A 91 -4.05 -6.44 -19.69
N ALA A 92 -4.17 -5.11 -19.66
CA ALA A 92 -5.26 -4.41 -18.98
C ALA A 92 -6.24 -3.76 -19.98
N HIS A 93 -7.53 -3.83 -19.68
CA HIS A 93 -8.63 -3.34 -20.52
C HIS A 93 -9.54 -2.38 -19.72
N PRO A 94 -10.21 -1.43 -20.39
CA PRO A 94 -11.12 -0.48 -19.72
C PRO A 94 -12.47 -1.09 -19.33
N SER A 95 -12.76 -2.33 -19.73
CA SER A 95 -14.04 -3.00 -19.49
C SER A 95 -13.81 -4.48 -19.20
N PRO A 96 -14.69 -5.13 -18.42
CA PRO A 96 -14.57 -6.55 -18.11
C PRO A 96 -14.67 -7.38 -19.41
N PRO A 97 -14.09 -8.59 -19.44
CA PRO A 97 -14.21 -9.47 -20.60
C PRO A 97 -15.68 -9.85 -20.85
N GLU A 98 -16.05 -10.03 -22.12
CA GLU A 98 -17.38 -10.53 -22.50
C GLU A 98 -17.50 -12.05 -22.32
N ASP A 99 -16.36 -12.77 -22.41
CA ASP A 99 -16.31 -14.22 -22.25
C ASP A 99 -16.34 -14.63 -20.77
N PRO A 100 -17.39 -15.31 -20.29
CA PRO A 100 -17.49 -15.74 -18.90
C PRO A 100 -16.45 -16.80 -18.52
N ASN A 101 -15.83 -17.48 -19.49
CA ASN A 101 -14.77 -18.47 -19.21
C ASN A 101 -13.40 -17.84 -18.98
N LYS A 102 -13.28 -16.51 -19.12
CA LYS A 102 -12.03 -15.80 -18.96
C LYS A 102 -11.91 -15.22 -17.55
N ASP A 103 -10.85 -15.59 -16.85
CA ASP A 103 -10.49 -14.99 -15.56
C ASP A 103 -9.97 -13.56 -15.78
N TYR A 104 -10.25 -12.68 -14.84
CA TYR A 104 -9.76 -11.30 -14.88
C TYR A 104 -9.69 -10.73 -13.46
N TRP A 105 -8.76 -9.81 -13.28
CA TRP A 105 -8.53 -9.11 -12.02
C TRP A 105 -8.86 -7.64 -12.18
N VAL A 106 -9.16 -6.96 -11.09
CA VAL A 106 -9.50 -5.53 -11.11
C VAL A 106 -8.33 -4.73 -10.60
N LEU A 107 -7.88 -3.76 -11.38
CA LEU A 107 -6.82 -2.83 -11.00
C LEU A 107 -7.41 -1.46 -10.71
N VAL A 108 -6.93 -0.86 -9.62
CA VAL A 108 -7.48 0.38 -9.07
C VAL A 108 -6.35 1.39 -8.87
N PRO A 109 -6.48 2.65 -9.31
CA PRO A 109 -5.50 3.70 -9.02
C PRO A 109 -5.58 4.19 -7.56
N GLY A 110 -5.36 3.29 -6.60
CA GLY A 110 -5.52 3.54 -5.17
C GLY A 110 -4.47 2.83 -4.31
N THR A 111 -4.80 2.61 -3.04
CA THR A 111 -4.01 1.83 -2.08
C THR A 111 -4.64 0.45 -1.87
N PRO A 112 -3.99 -0.49 -1.16
CA PRO A 112 -4.61 -1.74 -0.76
C PRO A 112 -5.91 -1.53 0.02
N ALA A 113 -5.96 -0.49 0.87
CA ALA A 113 -7.18 -0.12 1.59
C ALA A 113 -8.31 0.32 0.64
N THR A 114 -7.99 1.10 -0.41
CA THR A 114 -8.97 1.45 -1.46
C THR A 114 -9.48 0.20 -2.17
N CYS A 115 -8.59 -0.75 -2.49
CA CYS A 115 -8.96 -2.00 -3.16
C CYS A 115 -9.90 -2.85 -2.32
N VAL A 116 -9.67 -2.90 -1.00
CA VAL A 116 -10.55 -3.61 -0.06
C VAL A 116 -11.94 -2.97 0.01
N GLN A 117 -12.01 -1.64 0.13
CA GLN A 117 -13.29 -0.93 0.14
C GLN A 117 -14.09 -1.19 -1.15
N LEU A 118 -13.45 -1.04 -2.31
CA LEU A 118 -14.11 -1.28 -3.59
C LEU A 118 -14.50 -2.76 -3.77
N GLY A 119 -13.62 -3.68 -3.40
CA GLY A 119 -13.88 -5.11 -3.50
C GLY A 119 -14.99 -5.61 -2.59
N LEU A 120 -15.14 -5.05 -1.38
CA LEU A 120 -16.18 -5.44 -0.43
C LEU A 120 -17.53 -4.80 -0.72
N PHE A 121 -17.56 -3.49 -1.01
CA PHE A 121 -18.81 -2.72 -1.11
C PHE A 121 -19.32 -2.53 -2.54
N HIS A 122 -18.47 -2.79 -3.54
CA HIS A 122 -18.81 -2.64 -4.95
C HIS A 122 -18.52 -3.91 -5.76
N HIS A 123 -18.46 -5.08 -5.09
CA HIS A 123 -18.14 -6.37 -5.71
C HIS A 123 -18.94 -6.64 -6.97
N SER A 124 -20.27 -6.49 -6.93
CA SER A 124 -21.15 -6.77 -8.07
C SER A 124 -20.98 -5.81 -9.26
N LEU A 125 -20.42 -4.61 -9.03
CA LEU A 125 -20.06 -3.66 -10.09
C LEU A 125 -18.70 -4.00 -10.72
N LEU A 126 -17.76 -4.47 -9.90
CA LEU A 126 -16.43 -4.89 -10.33
C LEU A 126 -16.43 -6.27 -11.01
N PHE A 127 -17.33 -7.14 -10.57
CA PHE A 127 -17.51 -8.51 -11.06
C PHE A 127 -18.94 -8.73 -11.58
N PRO A 128 -19.35 -8.05 -12.68
CA PRO A 128 -20.72 -8.09 -13.17
C PRO A 128 -21.10 -9.40 -13.86
N ILE A 129 -20.11 -10.21 -14.24
CA ILE A 129 -20.28 -11.51 -14.89
C ILE A 129 -19.96 -12.64 -13.90
N THR A 130 -20.74 -13.72 -13.95
CA THR A 130 -20.41 -14.97 -13.26
C THR A 130 -19.32 -15.66 -14.07
N SER A 131 -18.12 -15.80 -13.52
CA SER A 131 -17.06 -16.55 -14.20
C SER A 131 -17.31 -18.05 -14.09
N THR A 132 -17.13 -18.76 -15.20
CA THR A 132 -17.17 -20.23 -15.30
C THR A 132 -15.78 -20.80 -15.61
N ALA A 133 -14.73 -19.99 -15.48
CA ALA A 133 -13.37 -20.40 -15.77
C ALA A 133 -12.93 -21.57 -14.87
N PRO A 134 -12.14 -22.53 -15.38
CA PRO A 134 -11.57 -23.59 -14.55
C PRO A 134 -10.78 -23.01 -13.37
N GLY A 135 -11.17 -23.34 -12.13
CA GLY A 135 -10.53 -22.80 -10.92
C GLY A 135 -11.16 -21.50 -10.39
N SER A 136 -12.07 -20.86 -11.11
CA SER A 136 -13.05 -19.96 -10.50
C SER A 136 -14.29 -20.79 -10.18
N LEU A 137 -14.47 -21.17 -8.92
CA LEU A 137 -15.76 -21.72 -8.47
C LEU A 137 -16.88 -20.79 -8.91
N GLU A 138 -17.98 -21.33 -9.46
CA GLU A 138 -19.15 -20.55 -9.87
C GLU A 138 -19.56 -19.59 -8.74
N HIS A 139 -19.19 -18.32 -8.88
CA HIS A 139 -19.54 -17.28 -7.92
C HIS A 139 -20.38 -16.26 -8.66
N THR A 140 -21.65 -16.20 -8.30
CA THR A 140 -22.52 -15.14 -8.80
C THR A 140 -21.98 -13.81 -8.30
N LYS A 141 -22.26 -12.73 -9.03
CA LYS A 141 -22.00 -11.35 -8.60
C LYS A 141 -22.54 -10.98 -7.20
N ASP A 142 -23.42 -11.82 -6.65
CA ASP A 142 -24.07 -11.64 -5.35
C ASP A 142 -23.47 -12.55 -4.25
N THR A 143 -22.40 -13.29 -4.56
CA THR A 143 -21.73 -14.16 -3.59
C THR A 143 -20.96 -13.30 -2.57
N PRO A 144 -21.30 -13.35 -1.27
CA PRO A 144 -20.65 -12.53 -0.27
C PRO A 144 -19.16 -12.87 -0.14
N ILE A 145 -18.34 -11.88 0.22
CA ILE A 145 -16.93 -12.08 0.58
C ILE A 145 -16.87 -12.51 2.04
N ASP A 146 -16.27 -13.67 2.31
CA ASP A 146 -16.11 -14.20 3.66
C ASP A 146 -14.87 -13.63 4.36
N PHE A 147 -13.80 -13.40 3.58
CA PHE A 147 -12.47 -13.03 4.08
C PHE A 147 -11.73 -12.12 3.11
N VAL A 148 -10.86 -11.27 3.66
CA VAL A 148 -9.85 -10.53 2.90
C VAL A 148 -8.48 -11.13 3.14
N VAL A 149 -7.78 -11.47 2.07
CA VAL A 149 -6.36 -11.83 2.13
C VAL A 149 -5.56 -10.74 1.44
N SER A 150 -4.54 -10.22 2.11
CA SER A 150 -3.64 -9.20 1.56
C SER A 150 -2.24 -9.79 1.43
N GLY A 151 -1.72 -9.89 0.20
CA GLY A 151 -0.42 -10.48 -0.10
C GLY A 151 -0.43 -11.49 -1.27
N PRO A 152 0.65 -12.28 -1.42
CA PRO A 152 1.84 -12.27 -0.59
C PRO A 152 2.70 -11.07 -0.92
N ASN A 153 3.13 -10.31 0.09
CA ASN A 153 4.11 -9.25 -0.10
C ASN A 153 5.44 -9.82 -0.60
N HIS A 154 6.08 -9.14 -1.56
CA HIS A 154 7.47 -9.38 -1.93
C HIS A 154 8.43 -8.74 -0.91
N GLY A 155 8.41 -9.26 0.31
CA GLY A 155 9.18 -8.78 1.44
C GLY A 155 8.54 -9.16 2.76
N ARG A 156 9.35 -9.22 3.82
CA ARG A 156 8.84 -9.53 5.17
C ARG A 156 8.26 -8.30 5.85
N ASN A 157 7.20 -8.49 6.63
CA ASN A 157 6.63 -7.49 7.54
C ASN A 157 6.77 -7.96 8.98
N THR A 158 7.97 -8.42 9.33
CA THR A 158 8.34 -8.77 10.71
C THR A 158 8.65 -7.50 11.49
N THR A 159 8.21 -7.40 12.75
CA THR A 159 8.42 -6.29 13.71
C THR A 159 7.48 -5.07 13.55
N ALA A 160 7.36 -4.27 14.62
CA ALA A 160 6.45 -3.13 14.69
C ALA A 160 6.73 -2.06 13.62
N ALA A 161 7.99 -1.68 13.41
CA ALA A 161 8.35 -0.63 12.47
C ALA A 161 7.95 -0.96 11.02
N PHE A 162 8.17 -2.20 10.58
CA PHE A 162 7.78 -2.64 9.22
C PHE A 162 6.31 -3.00 9.11
N ALA A 163 5.65 -3.36 10.22
CA ALA A 163 4.21 -3.60 10.24
C ALA A 163 3.41 -2.30 10.08
N LEU A 164 3.85 -1.21 10.73
CA LEU A 164 3.16 0.09 10.68
C LEU A 164 3.18 0.74 9.29
N SER A 165 4.27 0.54 8.53
CA SER A 165 4.39 1.05 7.17
C SER A 165 3.90 0.06 6.10
N SER A 166 3.52 -1.16 6.46
CA SER A 166 3.13 -2.19 5.50
C SER A 166 1.80 -1.87 4.80
N GLY A 167 1.82 -1.78 3.47
CA GLY A 167 0.59 -1.72 2.68
C GLY A 167 -0.17 -3.05 2.73
N THR A 168 0.57 -4.17 2.79
CA THR A 168 0.01 -5.51 2.97
C THR A 168 -0.84 -5.62 4.25
N LEU A 169 -0.29 -5.24 5.42
CA LEU A 169 -1.09 -5.15 6.64
C LEU A 169 -2.16 -4.07 6.52
N GLY A 170 -1.88 -2.95 5.84
CA GLY A 170 -2.85 -1.90 5.57
C GLY A 170 -4.14 -2.42 4.91
N GLY A 171 -4.04 -3.27 3.89
CA GLY A 171 -5.19 -3.91 3.27
C GLY A 171 -5.96 -4.80 4.25
N ALA A 172 -5.27 -5.65 5.00
CA ALA A 172 -5.92 -6.52 5.99
C ALA A 172 -6.57 -5.72 7.15
N LEU A 173 -5.91 -4.68 7.63
CA LEU A 173 -6.44 -3.76 8.65
C LEU A 173 -7.67 -3.01 8.16
N GLU A 174 -7.71 -2.61 6.90
CA GLU A 174 -8.91 -1.96 6.33
C GLU A 174 -10.11 -2.90 6.36
N ALA A 175 -9.93 -4.17 6.03
CA ALA A 175 -10.99 -5.18 6.12
C ALA A 175 -11.50 -5.34 7.57
N ALA A 176 -10.56 -5.41 8.52
CA ALA A 176 -10.88 -5.49 9.94
C ALA A 176 -11.69 -4.28 10.43
N VAL A 177 -11.35 -3.07 9.99
CA VAL A 177 -12.07 -1.83 10.33
C VAL A 177 -13.55 -1.90 9.92
N VAL A 178 -13.87 -2.58 8.81
CA VAL A 178 -15.25 -2.75 8.33
C VAL A 178 -15.88 -4.07 8.79
N GLY A 179 -15.28 -4.75 9.77
CA GLY A 179 -15.82 -5.97 10.37
C GLY A 179 -15.63 -7.24 9.56
N VAL A 180 -14.76 -7.22 8.54
CA VAL A 180 -14.41 -8.39 7.73
C VAL A 180 -13.10 -8.99 8.21
N ARG A 181 -13.10 -10.29 8.46
CA ARG A 181 -11.93 -11.05 8.93
C ARG A 181 -10.83 -11.03 7.87
N SER A 182 -9.58 -10.90 8.30
CA SER A 182 -8.50 -10.75 7.33
C SER A 182 -7.15 -11.34 7.74
N ILE A 183 -6.35 -11.66 6.72
CA ILE A 183 -5.02 -12.24 6.85
C ILE A 183 -4.06 -11.48 5.94
N ALA A 184 -2.98 -10.96 6.50
CA ALA A 184 -1.84 -10.43 5.74
C ALA A 184 -0.78 -11.53 5.58
N VAL A 185 -0.29 -11.75 4.35
CA VAL A 185 0.74 -12.74 4.02
C VAL A 185 1.95 -12.03 3.44
N SER A 186 3.14 -12.34 3.94
CA SER A 186 4.40 -11.68 3.55
C SER A 186 5.51 -12.71 3.36
N PHE A 187 6.26 -12.63 2.26
CA PHE A 187 7.36 -13.55 1.95
C PHE A 187 8.72 -12.95 2.32
N ALA A 188 9.45 -13.66 3.19
CA ALA A 188 10.81 -13.31 3.59
C ALA A 188 11.82 -14.04 2.72
N PHE A 189 12.48 -13.35 1.81
CA PHE A 189 13.60 -13.89 1.06
C PHE A 189 14.94 -13.55 1.72
N PHE A 190 15.89 -14.48 1.60
CA PHE A 190 17.27 -14.33 2.11
C PHE A 190 18.29 -14.26 0.96
N ASN A 191 17.95 -14.84 -0.19
CA ASN A 191 18.71 -14.79 -1.43
C ASN A 191 17.73 -14.54 -2.59
N ARG A 192 18.03 -13.56 -3.45
CA ARG A 192 17.14 -13.20 -4.58
C ARG A 192 17.18 -14.22 -5.71
N ASP A 193 18.29 -14.93 -5.86
CA ASP A 193 18.51 -15.84 -7.00
C ASP A 193 17.70 -17.14 -6.90
N GLU A 194 17.32 -17.55 -5.68
CA GLU A 194 16.58 -18.79 -5.43
C GLU A 194 15.05 -18.59 -5.42
N ILE A 195 14.58 -17.33 -5.46
CA ILE A 195 13.16 -16.99 -5.31
C ILE A 195 12.27 -17.77 -6.29
N PRO A 196 12.55 -17.81 -7.61
CA PRO A 196 11.65 -18.44 -8.58
C PRO A 196 11.34 -19.91 -8.32
N LEU A 197 12.29 -20.64 -7.71
CA LEU A 197 12.13 -22.08 -7.42
C LEU A 197 11.32 -22.34 -6.14
N LEU A 198 11.17 -21.32 -5.29
CA LEU A 198 10.60 -21.45 -3.94
C LEU A 198 9.20 -20.84 -3.83
N VAL A 199 8.78 -20.03 -4.81
CA VAL A 199 7.48 -19.32 -4.77
C VAL A 199 6.32 -20.30 -4.68
N ASP A 200 6.29 -21.34 -5.50
CA ASP A 200 5.13 -22.26 -5.55
C ASP A 200 4.98 -23.04 -4.24
N GLU A 201 6.08 -23.55 -3.67
CA GLU A 201 6.05 -24.20 -2.35
C GLU A 201 5.58 -23.23 -1.25
N ALA A 202 6.04 -21.97 -1.29
CA ALA A 202 5.60 -20.95 -0.36
C ALA A 202 4.13 -20.59 -0.52
N CYS A 203 3.64 -20.48 -1.74
CA CYS A 203 2.23 -20.23 -2.05
C CYS A 203 1.33 -21.36 -1.54
N ASP A 204 1.69 -22.62 -1.76
CA ASP A 204 0.94 -23.78 -1.26
C ASP A 204 0.93 -23.82 0.28
N HIS A 205 2.09 -23.59 0.91
CA HIS A 205 2.20 -23.55 2.36
C HIS A 205 1.36 -22.40 2.95
N SER A 206 1.39 -21.22 2.32
CA SER A 206 0.57 -20.08 2.70
C SER A 206 -0.92 -20.33 2.51
N ALA A 207 -1.34 -20.95 1.41
CA ALA A 207 -2.73 -21.32 1.17
C ALA A 207 -3.24 -22.28 2.25
N ARG A 208 -2.40 -23.24 2.68
CA ARG A 208 -2.69 -24.12 3.81
C ARG A 208 -2.86 -23.37 5.13
N ILE A 209 -1.97 -22.43 5.44
CA ILE A 209 -2.07 -21.61 6.65
C ILE A 209 -3.34 -20.75 6.62
N VAL A 210 -3.58 -20.03 5.52
CA VAL A 210 -4.76 -19.19 5.30
C VAL A 210 -6.03 -19.99 5.49
N THR A 211 -6.14 -21.14 4.82
CA THR A 211 -7.29 -22.05 4.94
C THR A 211 -7.51 -22.47 6.39
N LYS A 212 -6.45 -22.89 7.10
CA LYS A 212 -6.55 -23.33 8.50
C LYS A 212 -7.01 -22.20 9.42
N LEU A 213 -6.45 -21.01 9.27
CA LEU A 213 -6.81 -19.83 10.07
C LEU A 213 -8.26 -19.41 9.83
N MET A 214 -8.71 -19.45 8.58
CA MET A 214 -10.10 -19.15 8.23
C MET A 214 -11.07 -20.18 8.83
N THR A 215 -10.79 -21.48 8.67
CA THR A 215 -11.64 -22.56 9.19
C THR A 215 -11.73 -22.54 10.72
N ASP A 216 -10.62 -22.30 11.40
CA ASP A 216 -10.57 -22.31 12.87
C ASP A 216 -10.98 -20.97 13.50
N TRP A 217 -11.30 -19.95 12.71
CA TRP A 217 -11.37 -18.56 13.18
C TRP A 217 -12.29 -18.39 14.39
N ASP A 218 -13.50 -18.93 14.32
CA ASP A 218 -14.50 -18.82 15.40
C ASP A 218 -14.09 -19.60 16.66
N ALA A 219 -13.53 -20.79 16.49
CA ALA A 219 -13.02 -21.58 17.61
C ALA A 219 -11.83 -20.89 18.30
N ASN A 220 -10.96 -20.27 17.52
CA ASN A 220 -9.87 -19.45 18.03
C ASN A 220 -10.46 -18.28 18.84
N GLN A 221 -11.38 -17.50 18.26
CA GLN A 221 -12.05 -16.36 18.90
C GLN A 221 -12.69 -16.75 20.24
N GLN A 222 -13.40 -17.88 20.29
CA GLN A 222 -14.00 -18.39 21.53
C GLN A 222 -12.96 -18.79 22.57
N ARG A 223 -11.89 -19.50 22.16
CA ARG A 223 -10.80 -19.89 23.06
C ARG A 223 -10.15 -18.66 23.69
N ALA A 224 -9.84 -17.64 22.89
CA ALA A 224 -9.21 -16.44 23.39
C ALA A 224 -10.11 -15.68 24.37
N LYS A 225 -11.40 -15.52 24.05
CA LYS A 225 -12.39 -14.94 24.98
C LYS A 225 -12.42 -15.69 26.32
N LYS A 226 -12.38 -17.03 26.29
CA LYS A 226 -12.34 -17.87 27.50
C LYS A 226 -11.05 -17.69 28.30
N GLU A 227 -9.93 -17.49 27.63
CA GLU A 227 -8.61 -17.28 28.24
C GLU A 227 -8.38 -15.82 28.68
N GLY A 228 -9.35 -14.92 28.48
CA GLY A 228 -9.21 -13.50 28.78
C GLY A 228 -8.27 -12.77 27.82
N ILE A 229 -8.01 -13.35 26.65
CA ILE A 229 -7.14 -12.81 25.60
C ILE A 229 -8.03 -12.29 24.46
N ALA A 230 -7.82 -11.06 24.02
CA ALA A 230 -8.43 -10.58 22.78
C ALA A 230 -7.66 -11.18 21.60
N LEU A 231 -8.30 -12.00 20.76
CA LEU A 231 -7.70 -12.38 19.48
C LEU A 231 -7.76 -11.21 18.50
N PRO A 232 -6.78 -11.11 17.60
CA PRO A 232 -6.70 -9.99 16.69
C PRO A 232 -7.76 -10.12 15.59
N ASP A 233 -8.22 -8.97 15.11
CA ASP A 233 -9.06 -8.89 13.91
C ASP A 233 -8.28 -9.21 12.63
N VAL A 234 -6.94 -9.22 12.71
CA VAL A 234 -6.00 -9.50 11.62
C VAL A 234 -4.95 -10.53 12.05
N TYR A 235 -4.73 -11.57 11.25
CA TYR A 235 -3.51 -12.37 11.36
C TYR A 235 -2.43 -11.87 10.40
N SER A 236 -1.20 -11.72 10.88
CA SER A 236 -0.02 -11.46 10.04
C SER A 236 0.83 -12.72 9.95
N VAL A 237 1.00 -13.23 8.72
CA VAL A 237 1.72 -14.46 8.40
C VAL A 237 2.99 -14.09 7.63
N ASN A 238 4.15 -14.36 8.22
CA ASN A 238 5.44 -14.16 7.55
C ASN A 238 6.04 -15.53 7.21
N VAL A 239 6.33 -15.75 5.93
CA VAL A 239 6.76 -17.05 5.39
C VAL A 239 8.17 -16.94 4.82
N PRO A 240 9.15 -17.70 5.34
CA PRO A 240 10.49 -17.72 4.76
C PRO A 240 10.49 -18.45 3.42
N LEU A 241 11.04 -17.82 2.38
CA LEU A 241 11.31 -18.47 1.11
C LEU A 241 12.57 -19.34 1.27
N THR A 242 12.35 -20.60 1.66
CA THR A 242 13.38 -21.61 1.86
C THR A 242 12.86 -22.97 1.42
N ALA A 243 13.73 -23.83 0.88
CA ALA A 243 13.33 -25.18 0.47
C ALA A 243 12.81 -26.04 1.63
N GLY A 244 11.83 -26.89 1.32
CA GLY A 244 11.24 -27.83 2.29
C GLY A 244 10.39 -27.11 3.34
N LEU A 245 9.83 -25.95 2.97
CA LEU A 245 8.94 -25.15 3.81
C LEU A 245 7.72 -25.95 4.27
N THR A 246 7.21 -26.85 3.43
CA THR A 246 6.00 -27.65 3.70
C THR A 246 6.12 -28.48 4.98
N GLU A 247 7.32 -28.93 5.30
CA GLU A 247 7.63 -29.73 6.48
C GLU A 247 7.98 -28.89 7.73
N LYS A 248 8.15 -27.57 7.58
CA LYS A 248 8.53 -26.69 8.68
C LYS A 248 7.36 -26.43 9.63
N PRO A 249 7.64 -26.26 10.94
CA PRO A 249 6.61 -25.96 11.92
C PRO A 249 6.08 -24.53 11.75
N ILE A 250 4.77 -24.36 11.89
CA ILE A 250 4.12 -23.05 12.01
C ILE A 250 4.19 -22.62 13.48
N ARG A 251 4.60 -21.37 13.75
CA ARG A 251 4.78 -20.85 15.10
C ARG A 251 4.00 -19.55 15.28
N TRP A 252 3.30 -19.44 16.41
CA TRP A 252 2.83 -18.16 16.92
C TRP A 252 4.00 -17.36 17.46
N THR A 253 4.08 -16.08 17.12
CA THR A 253 5.18 -15.21 17.50
C THR A 253 4.67 -13.86 17.98
N TRP A 254 5.46 -13.22 18.84
CA TRP A 254 5.23 -11.83 19.23
C TRP A 254 5.84 -10.87 18.21
N MET A 255 5.20 -9.71 18.02
CA MET A 255 5.79 -8.64 17.22
C MET A 255 6.88 -7.95 18.03
N LEU A 256 8.11 -7.95 17.53
CA LEU A 256 9.23 -7.26 18.16
C LEU A 256 9.01 -5.73 18.09
N ASP A 257 9.13 -5.06 19.24
CA ASP A 257 9.12 -3.60 19.35
C ASP A 257 10.51 -3.07 18.95
N ASN A 258 10.64 -2.65 17.68
CA ASN A 258 11.89 -2.09 17.18
C ASN A 258 11.93 -0.59 17.43
N LYS A 259 12.96 -0.13 18.13
CA LYS A 259 13.30 1.28 18.29
C LYS A 259 14.76 1.47 17.89
N TRP A 260 15.07 2.57 17.22
CA TRP A 260 16.45 2.98 16.97
C TRP A 260 16.66 4.39 17.51
N GLN A 261 17.83 4.62 18.13
CA GLN A 261 18.26 5.91 18.61
C GLN A 261 19.53 6.28 17.84
N GLY A 262 19.44 7.28 16.97
CA GLY A 262 20.55 7.76 16.14
C GLY A 262 20.48 7.30 14.67
N GLY A 263 20.93 8.18 13.78
CA GLY A 263 20.87 7.99 12.33
C GLY A 263 19.55 8.46 11.69
N SER A 264 19.57 8.56 10.37
CA SER A 264 18.41 8.89 9.53
C SER A 264 18.38 7.91 8.36
N LEU A 265 17.18 7.54 7.90
CA LEU A 265 16.99 6.77 6.66
C LEU A 265 17.47 7.55 5.42
N TYR A 266 17.62 8.87 5.58
CA TYR A 266 18.01 9.79 4.54
C TYR A 266 19.32 10.49 4.90
N LYS A 267 20.20 10.64 3.91
CA LYS A 267 21.36 11.50 3.99
C LYS A 267 21.02 12.83 3.31
N ILE A 268 21.21 13.94 4.03
CA ILE A 268 21.15 15.26 3.40
C ILE A 268 22.37 15.38 2.48
N LEU A 269 22.12 15.50 1.19
CA LEU A 269 23.16 15.87 0.24
C LEU A 269 23.23 17.41 0.18
N PRO A 270 24.43 18.00 0.05
CA PRO A 270 24.54 19.43 -0.18
C PRO A 270 23.75 19.80 -1.43
N HIS A 271 23.04 20.92 -1.36
CA HIS A 271 22.25 21.43 -2.47
C HIS A 271 23.19 21.80 -3.63
N GLU A 272 23.15 21.04 -4.71
CA GLU A 272 23.70 21.48 -5.99
C GLU A 272 22.66 22.42 -6.62
N PRO A 273 22.99 23.71 -6.82
CA PRO A 273 22.06 24.63 -7.41
C PRO A 273 21.68 24.13 -8.81
N THR A 274 20.39 24.02 -9.07
CA THR A 274 19.91 23.68 -10.40
C THR A 274 20.25 24.80 -11.38
N ALA A 275 20.37 24.49 -12.66
CA ALA A 275 20.61 25.51 -13.69
C ALA A 275 19.57 26.65 -13.67
N LEU A 276 18.36 26.38 -13.17
CA LEU A 276 17.30 27.37 -12.97
C LEU A 276 17.59 28.29 -11.77
N GLU A 277 18.11 27.75 -10.67
CA GLU A 277 18.49 28.53 -9.49
C GLU A 277 19.76 29.36 -9.72
N GLU A 278 20.70 28.84 -10.52
CA GLU A 278 21.85 29.62 -10.99
C GLU A 278 21.42 30.75 -11.93
N ALA A 279 20.48 30.51 -12.85
CA ALA A 279 19.93 31.54 -13.72
C ALA A 279 19.20 32.63 -12.92
N ILE A 280 18.39 32.26 -11.92
CA ILE A 280 17.70 33.21 -11.03
C ILE A 280 18.69 34.01 -10.18
N LYS A 281 19.78 33.39 -9.70
CA LYS A 281 20.86 34.10 -9.00
C LYS A 281 21.59 35.09 -9.91
N ASN A 282 21.95 34.67 -11.12
CA ASN A 282 22.62 35.54 -12.09
C ASN A 282 21.74 36.74 -12.48
N ASP A 283 20.43 36.52 -12.66
CA ASP A 283 19.48 37.60 -12.94
C ASP A 283 19.32 38.56 -11.74
N ALA A 284 19.34 38.04 -10.50
CA ALA A 284 19.29 38.85 -9.29
C ALA A 284 20.59 39.65 -9.04
N GLU A 285 21.75 39.07 -9.36
CA GLU A 285 23.05 39.75 -9.27
C GLU A 285 23.21 40.84 -10.36
N ASP A 286 22.73 40.61 -11.59
CA ASP A 286 22.73 41.62 -12.66
C ASP A 286 21.74 42.77 -12.38
N ALA A 287 20.61 42.47 -11.71
CA ALA A 287 19.67 43.48 -11.21
C ALA A 287 20.27 44.31 -10.05
N GLY A 288 21.00 43.67 -9.13
CA GLY A 288 21.72 44.34 -8.04
C GLY A 288 22.84 45.27 -8.53
N SER A 289 23.61 44.83 -9.54
CA SER A 289 24.67 45.65 -10.17
C SER A 289 24.13 46.89 -10.88
N LYS A 290 22.94 46.79 -11.50
CA LYS A 290 22.24 47.94 -12.10
C LYS A 290 21.67 48.89 -11.04
N ALA A 291 21.21 48.36 -9.90
CA ALA A 291 20.73 49.18 -8.79
C ALA A 291 21.86 49.97 -8.09
N GLU A 292 23.04 49.36 -7.86
CA GLU A 292 24.19 50.04 -7.25
C GLU A 292 24.81 51.13 -8.14
N LYS A 293 24.77 50.97 -9.47
CA LYS A 293 25.16 52.04 -10.39
C LYS A 293 24.18 53.21 -10.42
N SER A 294 22.92 53.00 -10.02
CA SER A 294 21.90 54.07 -9.95
C SER A 294 21.90 54.80 -8.61
N SER A 295 22.39 54.19 -7.52
CA SER A 295 22.42 54.79 -6.19
C SER A 295 23.65 55.67 -5.93
N GLN A 296 24.70 55.60 -6.75
CA GLN A 296 25.83 56.56 -6.69
C GLN A 296 25.50 57.96 -7.22
N SER A 297 24.30 58.21 -7.77
CA SER A 297 23.87 59.54 -8.24
C SER A 297 22.80 60.23 -7.37
N ALA A 298 22.43 59.71 -6.20
CA ALA A 298 21.44 60.34 -5.33
C ALA A 298 21.99 60.47 -3.89
N GLY A 299 22.51 61.66 -3.59
CA GLY A 299 22.98 62.02 -2.26
C GLY A 299 21.86 62.21 -1.23
N GLU A 300 22.24 61.96 0.03
CA GLU A 300 21.70 62.48 1.28
C GLU A 300 20.17 62.44 1.51
N SER A 301 19.72 61.48 2.33
CA SER A 301 19.09 61.72 3.65
C SER A 301 18.20 60.53 4.06
N GLY A 302 18.29 60.11 5.32
CA GLY A 302 17.34 59.17 5.94
C GLY A 302 17.99 57.97 6.64
N LYS A 303 18.43 58.17 7.89
CA LYS A 303 18.81 57.06 8.78
C LYS A 303 17.57 56.26 9.19
N LEU A 304 17.54 54.97 8.90
CA LEU A 304 16.65 53.98 9.54
C LEU A 304 17.42 53.25 10.66
N PRO A 305 16.78 52.96 11.81
CA PRO A 305 17.43 52.30 12.93
C PRO A 305 17.59 50.78 12.70
N PRO A 306 18.55 50.12 13.36
CA PRO A 306 18.95 48.76 13.04
C PRO A 306 17.94 47.71 13.52
N THR A 307 17.59 46.77 12.63
CA THR A 307 16.82 45.57 12.94
C THR A 307 17.65 44.63 13.82
N ALA A 308 17.08 44.25 14.96
CA ALA A 308 17.69 43.33 15.91
C ALA A 308 17.85 41.93 15.31
N GLU A 309 19.07 41.42 15.40
CA GLU A 309 19.49 40.07 15.03
C GLU A 309 18.73 39.02 15.86
N LEU A 310 18.02 38.12 15.19
CA LEU A 310 17.59 36.85 15.77
C LEU A 310 18.84 35.96 15.88
N ARG A 311 19.34 35.81 17.11
CA ARG A 311 20.44 34.90 17.42
C ARG A 311 19.93 33.45 17.38
N ASP A 312 20.56 32.64 16.54
CA ASP A 312 20.53 31.19 16.60
C ASP A 312 21.35 30.72 17.82
N GLU A 313 20.67 30.21 18.85
CA GLU A 313 21.31 29.44 19.93
C GLU A 313 20.60 28.08 20.06
N TYR A 314 21.09 27.09 19.31
CA TYR A 314 20.90 25.67 19.64
C TYR A 314 22.19 25.12 20.22
N HIS A 315 22.37 25.26 21.54
CA HIS A 315 23.33 24.47 22.28
C HIS A 315 22.75 23.09 22.56
N THR A 316 23.36 22.08 21.93
CA THR A 316 23.20 20.67 22.25
C THR A 316 23.96 20.36 23.53
N THR A 317 23.26 19.90 24.57
CA THR A 317 23.88 19.18 25.69
C THR A 317 23.32 17.77 25.70
N ALA A 318 24.16 16.83 25.28
CA ALA A 318 23.95 15.40 25.43
C ALA A 318 23.95 15.04 26.92
N GLY A 319 22.81 14.59 27.43
CA GLY A 319 22.68 13.93 28.72
C GLY A 319 22.47 12.44 28.49
N GLN A 320 23.42 11.64 28.96
CA GLN A 320 23.31 10.18 29.10
C GLN A 320 22.11 9.82 29.99
N PHE A 321 21.24 8.93 29.53
CA PHE A 321 20.62 7.84 30.32
C PHE A 321 20.09 6.77 29.36
#